data_AF-A0A6G3QTZ2-F1
#
_entry.id   AF-A0A6G3QTZ2-F1
#
_cell.length_a   1.000
_cell.length_b   1.000
_cell.length_c   1.000
_cell.angle_alpha   90.00
_cell.angle_beta   90.00
_cell.angle_gamma   90.00
#
_symmetry.space_group_name_H-M   'P 1'
#
loop_
_entity.id
_entity.type
_entity.pdbx_description
1 polymer ?
#
loop_
_entity_poly.entity_id
_entity_poly.type
_entity_poly.pdbx_seq_one_letter_code
_entity_poly.pdbx_strand_id
1 'polypeptide(L)' 'MTDTTTGLPTELITLQQAADDAHLRLQQLHDHHERDLQRKAWREAAEAAQAAVTHYARSKRLNRYEVEARLRQFVRHTAR' A
#
# COMPACT_ATOMS: atom_id res chain seq x y z
N MET A 1 12.15 8.82 7.22
CA MET A 1 12.51 10.01 6.42
C MET A 1 11.34 10.29 5.48
N THR A 2 10.76 11.49 5.50
CA THR A 2 9.65 11.86 4.59
C THR A 2 10.22 12.22 3.23
N ASP A 3 9.64 11.72 2.14
CA ASP A 3 10.05 12.15 0.81
C ASP A 3 9.55 13.59 0.58
N THR A 4 10.49 14.50 0.38
CA THR A 4 10.22 15.94 0.28
C THR A 4 9.38 16.31 -0.95
N THR A 5 9.28 15.39 -1.92
CA THR A 5 8.51 15.59 -3.17
C THR A 5 7.02 15.32 -2.97
N THR A 6 6.66 14.43 -2.05
CA THR A 6 5.26 14.00 -1.85
C THR A 6 4.65 14.40 -0.53
N GLY A 7 5.46 14.76 0.47
CA GLY A 7 4.97 14.97 1.84
C GLY A 7 4.41 13.69 2.50
N LEU A 8 4.64 12.51 1.90
CA LEU A 8 4.30 11.21 2.47
C LEU A 8 5.59 10.49 2.90
N PRO A 9 5.56 9.69 3.99
CA PRO A 9 6.67 8.81 4.33
C PRO A 9 6.92 7.78 3.23
N THR A 10 8.20 7.57 2.87
CA THR A 10 8.61 6.53 1.92
C THR A 10 8.08 5.16 2.30
N GLU A 11 8.03 4.85 3.60
CA GLU A 11 7.46 3.59 4.11
C GLU A 11 6.00 3.38 3.70
N LEU A 12 5.16 4.42 3.72
CA LEU A 12 3.76 4.29 3.26
C LEU A 12 3.69 3.95 1.77
N ILE A 13 4.56 4.59 0.98
CA ILE A 13 4.64 4.39 -0.46
C ILE A 13 5.08 2.96 -0.77
N THR A 14 6.16 2.49 -0.14
CA THR A 14 6.69 1.13 -0.33
C THR A 14 5.68 0.06 0.08
N LEU A 15 5.01 0.23 1.23
CA LEU A 15 4.02 -0.75 1.68
C LEU A 15 2.79 -0.79 0.77
N GLN A 16 2.33 0.38 0.29
CA GLN A 16 1.21 0.43 -0.66
C GLN A 16 1.58 -0.19 -2.01
N GLN A 17 2.79 0.08 -2.54
CA GLN A 17 3.29 -0.55 -3.76
C GLN A 17 3.37 -2.06 -3.60
N ALA A 18 3.90 -2.57 -2.49
CA ALA A 18 3.96 -4.00 -2.23
C ALA A 18 2.56 -4.65 -2.18
N ALA A 19 1.57 -3.97 -1.59
CA ALA A 19 0.18 -4.45 -1.58
C ALA A 19 -0.43 -4.46 -2.99
N ASP A 20 -0.19 -3.41 -3.78
CA ASP A 20 -0.69 -3.30 -5.15
C ASP A 20 -0.04 -4.35 -6.06
N ASP A 21 1.27 -4.56 -5.97
CA ASP A 21 2.02 -5.57 -6.72
C ASP A 21 1.56 -6.99 -6.36
N ALA A 22 1.35 -7.26 -5.08
CA ALA A 22 0.84 -8.56 -4.62
C ALA A 22 -0.58 -8.83 -5.16
N HIS A 23 -1.41 -7.80 -5.27
CA HIS A 23 -2.73 -7.90 -5.87
C HIS A 23 -2.66 -8.11 -7.39
N LEU A 24 -1.78 -7.38 -8.09
CA LEU A 24 -1.56 -7.55 -9.52
C LEU A 24 -1.08 -8.98 -9.82
N ARG A 25 -0.12 -9.49 -9.05
CA ARG A 25 0.35 -10.87 -9.18
C ARG A 25 -0.77 -11.87 -8.96
N LEU A 26 -1.64 -11.65 -7.97
CA LEU A 26 -2.82 -12.51 -7.74
C LEU A 26 -3.74 -12.58 -8.98
N GLN A 27 -3.88 -11.49 -9.73
CA GLN A 27 -4.71 -11.46 -10.94
C GLN A 27 -4.11 -12.25 -12.10
N GLN A 28 -2.78 -12.43 -12.12
CA GLN A 28 -2.07 -13.16 -13.18
C GLN A 28 -1.97 -14.68 -12.91
N LEU A 29 -2.30 -15.13 -11.70
CA LEU A 29 -2.23 -16.55 -11.34
C LEU A 29 -3.51 -17.28 -11.71
N HIS A 30 -3.38 -18.47 -12.31
CA HIS A 30 -4.50 -19.33 -12.69
C HIS A 30 -4.62 -20.58 -11.82
N ASP A 31 -3.51 -21.06 -11.25
CA ASP A 31 -3.52 -22.20 -10.34
C ASP A 31 -4.17 -21.83 -8.99
N HIS A 32 -5.05 -22.70 -8.48
CA HIS A 32 -5.79 -22.43 -7.26
C HIS A 32 -4.90 -22.36 -6.02
N HIS A 33 -3.90 -23.24 -5.91
CA HIS A 33 -3.02 -23.28 -4.76
C HIS A 33 -2.10 -22.05 -4.74
N GLU A 34 -1.51 -21.69 -5.87
CA GLU A 34 -0.70 -20.49 -6.02
C GLU A 34 -1.52 -19.22 -5.73
N ARG A 35 -2.77 -19.16 -6.19
CA ARG A 35 -3.69 -18.05 -5.89
C ARG A 35 -3.98 -17.93 -4.40
N ASP A 36 -4.14 -19.04 -3.68
CA ASP A 36 -4.40 -19.02 -2.24
C ASP A 36 -3.19 -18.52 -1.44
N LEU A 37 -1.98 -18.96 -1.80
CA LEU A 37 -0.73 -18.46 -1.24
C LEU A 37 -0.56 -16.96 -1.53
N GLN A 38 -0.77 -16.55 -2.78
CA GLN A 38 -0.65 -15.15 -3.18
C GLN A 38 -1.73 -14.28 -2.52
N ARG A 39 -2.94 -14.79 -2.29
CA ARG A 39 -3.99 -14.08 -1.54
C ARG A 39 -3.60 -13.86 -0.09
N LYS A 40 -2.90 -14.81 0.53
CA LYS A 40 -2.35 -14.62 1.88
C LYS A 40 -1.29 -13.52 1.88
N ALA A 41 -0.33 -13.57 0.97
CA ALA A 41 0.70 -12.54 0.83
C ALA A 41 0.12 -11.14 0.57
N TRP A 42 -0.89 -11.05 -0.30
CA TRP A 42 -1.60 -9.79 -0.54
C TRP A 42 -2.29 -9.25 0.72
N ARG A 43 -2.96 -10.10 1.49
CA ARG A 43 -3.62 -9.68 2.74
C ARG A 43 -2.60 -9.15 3.75
N GLU A 44 -1.49 -9.85 3.94
CA GLU A 44 -0.42 -9.42 4.85
C GLU A 44 0.17 -8.06 4.43
N ALA A 45 0.44 -7.86 3.14
CA ALA A 45 0.93 -6.58 2.62
C ALA A 45 -0.11 -5.45 2.77
N ALA A 46 -1.39 -5.73 2.50
CA ALA A 46 -2.47 -4.76 2.65
C ALA A 46 -2.68 -4.36 4.12
N GLU A 47 -2.62 -5.31 5.05
CA GLU A 47 -2.70 -5.04 6.49
C GLU A 47 -1.53 -4.17 6.96
N ALA A 48 -0.31 -4.47 6.51
CA ALA A 48 0.86 -3.65 6.83
C ALA A 48 0.72 -2.21 6.32
N ALA A 49 0.27 -2.02 5.07
CA ALA A 49 0.02 -0.69 4.51
C ALA A 49 -1.05 0.07 5.30
N GLN A 50 -2.18 -0.57 5.62
CA GLN A 50 -3.26 0.05 6.41
C GLN A 50 -2.81 0.41 7.83
N ALA A 51 -2.03 -0.45 8.47
CA ALA A 51 -1.48 -0.19 9.80
C ALA A 51 -0.54 1.02 9.78
N ALA A 52 0.36 1.09 8.80
CA ALA A 52 1.29 2.20 8.65
C ALA A 52 0.56 3.53 8.37
N VAL A 53 -0.45 3.53 7.48
CA VAL A 53 -1.28 4.71 7.23
C VAL A 53 -2.01 5.16 8.49
N THR A 54 -2.59 4.23 9.24
CA THR A 54 -3.27 4.52 10.51
C THR A 54 -2.32 5.13 11.53
N HIS A 55 -1.11 4.56 11.66
CA HIS A 55 -0.08 5.08 12.54
C HIS A 55 0.36 6.50 12.15
N TYR A 56 0.65 6.71 10.85
CA TYR A 56 1.04 8.02 10.34
C TYR A 56 -0.05 9.08 10.55
N ALA A 57 -1.29 8.78 10.18
CA ALA A 57 -2.41 9.70 10.35
C ALA A 57 -2.60 10.09 11.83
N ARG A 58 -2.53 9.11 12.74
CA ARG A 58 -2.61 9.37 14.18
C ARG A 58 -1.47 10.23 14.69
N SER A 59 -0.22 9.89 14.37
CA SER A 59 0.97 10.62 14.82
C SER A 59 1.02 12.06 14.33
N LYS A 60 0.46 12.33 13.14
CA LYS A 60 0.38 13.66 12.54
C LYS A 60 -0.94 14.39 12.77
N ARG A 61 -1.89 13.76 13.49
CA ARG A 61 -3.27 14.26 13.69
C ARG A 61 -3.97 14.62 12.37
N LEU A 62 -3.74 13.82 11.34
CA LEU A 62 -4.35 13.95 10.02
C LEU A 62 -5.58 13.06 9.88
N ASN A 63 -6.45 13.38 8.92
CA ASN A 63 -7.53 12.49 8.52
C ASN A 63 -6.96 11.27 7.77
N ARG A 64 -7.17 10.07 8.32
CA ARG A 64 -6.71 8.81 7.72
C ARG A 64 -7.17 8.65 6.27
N TYR A 65 -8.42 9.00 5.95
CA TYR A 65 -8.97 8.85 4.60
C TYR A 65 -8.28 9.75 3.59
N GLU A 66 -7.90 10.98 3.98
CA GLU A 66 -7.16 11.91 3.11
C GLU A 66 -5.72 11.42 2.88
N VAL A 67 -5.08 10.87 3.91
CA VAL A 67 -3.76 10.24 3.79
C VAL A 67 -3.82 9.08 2.79
N GLU A 68 -4.81 8.19 2.93
CA GLU A 68 -4.99 7.07 2.00
C GLU A 68 -5.28 7.54 0.56
N ALA A 69 -6.11 8.58 0.39
CA ALA A 69 -6.42 9.12 -0.93
C ALA A 69 -5.18 9.68 -1.63
N ARG A 70 -4.39 10.51 -0.91
CA ARG A 70 -3.13 11.07 -1.40
C ARG A 70 -2.12 9.98 -1.74
N LEU A 71 -2.01 8.96 -0.88
CA LEU A 71 -1.12 7.82 -1.09
C LEU A 71 -1.48 7.04 -2.36
N ARG A 72 -2.75 6.66 -2.53
CA ARG A 72 -3.23 5.96 -3.73
C ARG A 72 -3.04 6.79 -5.00
N GLN A 73 -3.30 8.09 -4.93
CA GLN A 73 -3.07 8.99 -6.06
C GLN A 73 -1.58 8.99 -6.44
N PHE A 74 -0.69 9.14 -5.47
CA PHE A 74 0.74 9.18 -5.72
C PHE A 74 1.27 7.87 -6.32
N VAL A 75 0.98 6.73 -5.69
CA VAL A 75 1.44 5.41 -6.16
C VAL A 75 0.99 5.14 -7.59
N ARG A 76 -0.26 5.49 -7.93
CA ARG A 76 -0.78 5.35 -9.30
C ARG A 76 -0.04 6.22 -10.32
N HIS A 77 0.42 7.41 -9.93
CA HIS A 77 1.18 8.28 -10.83
C HIS A 77 2.64 7.83 -11.00
N THR A 78 3.25 7.23 -9.98
CA THR A 78 4.62 6.69 -10.08
C THR A 78 4.71 5.36 -10.80
N ALA A 79 3.60 4.62 -10.89
CA ALA A 79 3.53 3.34 -11.60
C ALA A 79 3.23 3.48 -13.10
N ARG A 80 3.07 4.71 -13.61
CA ARG A 80 2.94 5.02 -15.04
C ARG A 80 4.30 5.37 -15.63
#